data_AF-A0A5C2S9F7-F1
#
_entry.id   AF-A0A5C2S9F7-F1
#
_cell.length_a   1.000
_cell.length_b   1.000
_cell.length_c   1.000
_cell.angle_alpha   90.00
_cell.angle_beta   90.00
_cell.angle_gamma   90.00
#
_symmetry.space_group_name_H-M   'P 1'
#
loop_
_entity.id
_entity.type
_entity.pdbx_description
1 polymer ?
#
loop_
_entity_poly.entity_id
_entity_poly.type
_entity_poly.pdbx_seq_one_letter_code
_entity_poly.pdbx_strand_id
1 'polypeptide(L)'
;MRDVYLSHIRQRFPRFQPRHDFDILALGGGHYTGTEEGIFAWLDKELVSQVALVGDVRTALEGARSVLSADGLHVTGLKPSPGDAHVFIRPIPGSRYSIRLFPGSPVLNEFCMDFVKTATGQPVNSPFKFELWSVGASSGMDRRGAFRLRSLESAWGYSSRDILPGAEKFVLRDGMICVLKRPGHKPVRFTVPTRLDNHNSDSSDMDELDFPLHI
;
A
#
# COMPACT_ATOMS: atom_id res chain seq x y z
N MET A 1 -0.17 -3.46 13.33
CA MET A 1 0.22 -2.08 12.92
C MET A 1 1.48 -1.58 13.64
N ARG A 2 1.65 -1.82 14.94
CA ARG A 2 2.84 -1.40 15.72
C ARG A 2 4.18 -1.71 15.02
N ASP A 3 4.41 -2.94 14.60
CA ASP A 3 5.69 -3.36 13.99
C ASP A 3 6.01 -2.65 12.68
N VAL A 4 4.97 -2.34 11.89
CA VAL A 4 5.11 -1.58 10.65
C VAL A 4 5.61 -0.17 10.93
N TYR A 5 4.97 0.53 11.87
CA TYR A 5 5.38 1.88 12.24
C TYR A 5 6.77 1.89 12.86
N LEU A 6 7.10 0.91 13.71
CA LEU A 6 8.45 0.76 14.25
C LEU A 6 9.49 0.51 13.15
N SER A 7 9.19 -0.33 12.15
CA SER A 7 10.09 -0.56 11.01
C SER A 7 10.31 0.74 10.21
N HIS A 8 9.24 1.46 9.90
CA HIS A 8 9.31 2.74 9.20
C HIS A 8 10.09 3.81 9.99
N ILE A 9 9.83 3.92 11.30
CA ILE A 9 10.54 4.84 12.19
C ILE A 9 12.03 4.50 12.22
N ARG A 10 12.41 3.23 12.39
CA ARG A 10 13.83 2.81 12.41
C ARG A 10 14.57 3.09 11.11
N GLN A 11 13.89 2.97 9.97
CA GLN A 11 14.48 3.31 8.67
C GLN A 11 14.76 4.80 8.53
N ARG A 12 13.90 5.65 9.09
CA ARG A 12 13.98 7.11 8.96
C ARG A 12 14.79 7.78 10.07
N PHE A 13 14.71 7.25 11.29
CA PHE A 13 15.26 7.78 12.53
C PHE A 13 15.90 6.62 13.32
N PRO A 14 17.09 6.14 12.91
CA PRO A 14 17.65 4.89 13.40
C PRO A 14 18.10 4.94 14.87
N ARG A 15 18.33 6.13 15.44
CA ARG A 15 18.74 6.32 16.84
C ARG A 15 17.55 6.63 17.75
N PHE A 16 16.40 6.98 17.18
CA PHE A 16 15.20 7.30 17.93
C PHE A 16 14.59 6.07 18.61
N GLN A 17 14.29 6.19 19.90
CA GLN A 17 13.57 5.19 20.68
C GLN A 17 12.25 5.80 21.18
N PRO A 18 11.09 5.30 20.72
CA PRO A 18 9.79 5.76 21.20
C PRO A 18 9.63 5.53 22.71
N ARG A 19 9.04 6.50 23.43
CA ARG A 19 8.80 6.40 24.89
C ARG A 19 7.55 5.57 25.20
N HIS A 20 6.55 5.67 24.34
CA HIS A 20 5.25 5.02 24.49
C HIS A 20 4.55 4.90 23.13
N ASP A 21 3.44 4.17 23.09
CA ASP A 21 2.66 3.90 21.87
C ASP A 21 2.22 5.16 21.12
N PHE A 22 1.99 6.27 21.81
CA PHE A 22 1.69 7.54 21.15
C PHE A 22 2.82 8.04 20.25
N ASP A 23 4.08 7.88 20.66
CA ASP A 23 5.24 8.28 19.85
C ASP A 23 5.29 7.44 18.57
N ILE A 24 4.98 6.14 18.68
CA ILE A 24 4.93 5.22 17.54
C ILE A 24 3.80 5.62 16.57
N LEU A 25 2.61 5.90 17.09
CA LEU A 25 1.45 6.27 16.28
C LEU A 25 1.64 7.61 15.58
N ALA A 26 2.02 8.66 16.32
CA ALA A 26 2.19 10.01 15.79
C ALA A 26 3.33 10.08 14.75
N LEU A 27 4.48 9.49 15.06
CA LEU A 27 5.63 9.51 14.15
C LEU A 27 5.45 8.52 12.98
N GLY A 28 4.75 7.41 13.20
CA GLY A 28 4.43 6.40 12.19
C GLY A 28 3.56 6.93 11.05
N GLY A 29 2.71 7.93 11.32
CA GLY A 29 1.91 8.63 10.30
C GLY A 29 2.72 9.44 9.28
N GLY A 30 4.01 9.67 9.54
CA GLY A 30 4.94 10.27 8.56
C GLY A 30 4.88 11.79 8.42
N HIS A 31 4.04 12.47 9.19
CA HIS A 31 3.82 13.92 9.11
C HIS A 31 5.03 14.77 9.56
N TYR A 32 5.91 14.23 10.40
CA TYR A 32 7.10 14.93 10.83
C TYR A 32 8.14 15.01 9.71
N THR A 33 8.71 16.19 9.46
CA THR A 33 9.71 16.44 8.40
C THR A 33 11.04 17.01 8.92
N GLY A 34 11.18 17.19 10.24
CA GLY A 34 12.38 17.73 10.87
C GLY A 34 13.51 16.71 11.09
N THR A 35 14.55 17.12 11.80
CA THR A 35 15.70 16.26 12.16
C THR A 35 15.37 15.32 13.31
N GLU A 36 16.19 14.29 13.51
CA GLU A 36 16.01 13.32 14.59
C GLU A 36 16.05 13.97 15.99
N GLU A 37 16.88 14.99 16.16
CA GLU A 37 17.04 15.73 17.41
C GLU A 37 15.77 16.51 17.81
N GLY A 38 14.96 16.91 16.83
CA GLY A 38 13.71 17.65 17.06
C GLY A 38 12.49 16.80 17.36
N ILE A 39 12.59 15.47 17.25
CA ILE A 39 11.43 14.56 17.31
C ILE A 39 10.69 14.69 18.64
N PHE A 40 11.39 14.63 19.78
CA PHE A 40 10.72 14.68 21.08
C PHE A 40 9.97 15.98 21.30
N ALA A 41 10.57 17.13 20.94
CA ALA A 41 9.91 18.43 21.06
C ALA A 41 8.66 18.55 20.17
N TRP A 42 8.65 17.89 19.00
CA TRP A 42 7.46 17.81 18.15
C TRP A 42 6.41 16.87 18.74
N LEU A 43 6.81 15.68 19.18
CA LEU A 43 5.90 14.70 19.80
C LEU A 43 5.22 15.24 21.05
N ASP A 44 5.93 16.01 21.87
CA ASP A 44 5.36 16.65 23.05
C ASP A 44 4.26 17.65 22.67
N LYS A 45 4.43 18.40 21.57
CA LYS A 45 3.39 19.32 21.04
C LYS A 45 2.18 18.57 20.47
N GLU A 46 2.42 17.47 19.77
CA GLU A 46 1.35 16.61 19.26
C GLU A 46 0.56 15.98 20.40
N LEU A 47 1.23 15.52 21.45
CA LEU A 47 0.58 14.96 22.63
C LEU A 47 -0.27 16.01 23.34
N VAL A 48 0.24 17.23 23.53
CA VAL A 48 -0.55 18.33 24.10
C VAL A 48 -1.82 18.60 23.27
N SER A 49 -1.69 18.61 21.94
CA SER A 49 -2.84 18.81 21.04
C SER A 49 -3.87 17.67 21.17
N GLN A 50 -3.41 16.44 21.28
CA GLN A 50 -4.28 15.27 21.45
C GLN A 50 -4.94 15.24 22.82
N VAL A 51 -4.22 15.60 23.89
CA VAL A 51 -4.79 15.76 25.23
C VAL A 51 -5.87 16.84 25.25
N ALA A 52 -5.66 17.96 24.55
CA ALA A 52 -6.69 19.00 24.43
C ALA A 52 -7.95 18.49 23.71
N LEU A 53 -7.82 17.52 22.81
CA LEU A 53 -8.93 16.91 22.08
C LEU A 53 -9.68 15.86 22.91
N VAL A 54 -8.96 14.98 23.60
CA VAL A 54 -9.56 13.82 24.30
C VAL A 54 -9.72 14.02 25.81
N GLY A 55 -9.24 15.14 26.34
CA GLY A 55 -9.42 15.59 27.72
C GLY A 55 -8.25 15.29 28.67
N ASP A 56 -7.56 14.16 28.50
CA ASP A 56 -6.46 13.78 29.39
C ASP A 56 -5.39 12.89 28.72
N VAL A 57 -4.21 12.86 29.35
CA VAL A 57 -3.03 12.13 28.84
C VAL A 57 -3.22 10.62 28.86
N ARG A 58 -3.91 10.06 29.85
CA ARG A 58 -4.10 8.61 29.93
C ARG A 58 -4.99 8.15 28.78
N THR A 59 -6.09 8.85 28.54
CA THR A 59 -7.00 8.58 27.42
C THR A 59 -6.28 8.69 26.07
N ALA A 60 -5.41 9.69 25.89
CA ALA A 60 -4.60 9.82 24.67
C ALA A 60 -3.65 8.62 24.46
N LEU A 61 -2.93 8.19 25.52
CA LEU A 61 -2.01 7.07 25.46
C LEU A 61 -2.74 5.72 25.26
N GLU A 62 -3.86 5.50 25.94
CA GLU A 62 -4.70 4.31 25.79
C GLU A 62 -5.32 4.23 24.39
N GLY A 63 -5.78 5.35 23.84
CA GLY A 63 -6.26 5.43 22.47
C GLY A 63 -5.17 5.05 21.46
N ALA A 64 -3.95 5.57 21.63
CA ALA A 64 -2.84 5.20 20.77
C ALA A 64 -2.50 3.70 20.85
N ARG A 65 -2.48 3.14 22.07
CA ARG A 65 -2.27 1.70 22.29
C ARG A 65 -3.37 0.86 21.64
N SER A 66 -4.63 1.27 21.78
CA SER A 66 -5.79 0.61 21.18
C SER A 66 -5.67 0.57 19.65
N VAL A 67 -5.38 1.71 19.02
CA VAL A 67 -5.16 1.78 17.56
C VAL A 67 -4.03 0.84 17.12
N LEU A 68 -2.87 0.89 17.79
CA LEU A 68 -1.71 0.08 17.40
C LEU A 68 -1.90 -1.43 17.63
N SER A 69 -2.79 -1.78 18.55
CA SER A 69 -3.11 -3.17 18.95
C SER A 69 -4.43 -3.65 18.32
N ALA A 70 -5.08 -2.83 17.49
CA ALA A 70 -6.29 -3.20 16.79
C ALA A 70 -5.98 -4.32 15.79
N ASP A 71 -6.50 -5.51 16.08
CA ASP A 71 -6.50 -6.63 15.16
C ASP A 71 -7.36 -6.29 13.94
N GLY A 72 -6.88 -6.65 12.74
CA GLY A 72 -7.59 -6.41 11.49
C GLY A 72 -7.17 -5.16 10.72
N LEU A 73 -6.31 -4.27 11.25
CA LEU A 73 -5.70 -3.22 10.41
C LEU A 73 -4.58 -3.81 9.55
N HIS A 74 -4.94 -4.29 8.38
CA HIS A 74 -4.02 -4.80 7.38
C HIS A 74 -3.34 -3.65 6.64
N VAL A 75 -2.04 -3.49 6.87
CA VAL A 75 -1.23 -2.46 6.21
C VAL A 75 -1.02 -2.87 4.75
N THR A 76 -1.54 -2.07 3.84
CA THR A 76 -1.23 -2.19 2.41
C THR A 76 0.02 -1.38 2.07
N GLY A 77 0.84 -1.89 1.14
CA GLY A 77 1.98 -1.16 0.61
C GLY A 77 3.32 -1.33 1.34
N LEU A 78 3.42 -2.23 2.31
CA LEU A 78 4.72 -2.59 2.89
C LEU A 78 5.55 -3.33 1.84
N LYS A 79 6.74 -2.82 1.50
CA LYS A 79 7.64 -3.48 0.55
C LYS A 79 8.13 -4.81 1.14
N PRO A 80 8.26 -5.86 0.33
CA PRO A 80 8.70 -7.15 0.81
C PRO A 80 10.19 -7.15 1.15
N SER A 81 10.56 -7.92 2.17
CA SER A 81 11.94 -8.26 2.50
C SER A 81 12.44 -9.42 1.63
N PRO A 82 13.77 -9.59 1.46
CA PRO A 82 14.32 -10.76 0.78
C PRO A 82 13.86 -12.06 1.46
N GLY A 83 13.26 -12.97 0.69
CA GLY A 83 12.74 -14.26 1.17
C GLY A 83 11.25 -14.26 1.51
N ASP A 84 10.56 -13.12 1.48
CA ASP A 84 9.12 -13.06 1.69
C ASP A 84 8.36 -13.90 0.66
N ALA A 85 7.38 -14.66 1.13
CA ALA A 85 6.53 -15.49 0.29
C ALA A 85 5.58 -14.65 -0.59
N HIS A 86 5.06 -15.27 -1.65
CA HIS A 86 4.05 -14.68 -2.55
C HIS A 86 4.50 -13.37 -3.23
N VAL A 87 5.82 -13.19 -3.39
CA VAL A 87 6.42 -12.13 -4.20
C VAL A 87 6.66 -12.68 -5.60
N PHE A 88 6.06 -12.04 -6.61
CA PHE A 88 6.15 -12.46 -8.00
C PHE A 88 6.87 -11.41 -8.81
N ILE A 89 7.93 -11.80 -9.53
CA ILE A 89 8.70 -10.90 -10.39
C ILE A 89 8.61 -11.37 -11.84
N ARG A 90 8.25 -10.46 -12.74
CA ARG A 90 8.18 -10.72 -14.19
C ARG A 90 8.87 -9.60 -14.98
N PRO A 91 9.80 -9.94 -15.89
CA PRO A 91 10.49 -8.95 -16.70
C PRO A 91 9.52 -8.25 -17.66
N ILE A 92 9.73 -6.96 -17.87
CA ILE A 92 8.98 -6.20 -18.88
C ILE A 92 9.68 -6.41 -20.23
N PRO A 93 9.00 -6.88 -21.28
CA PRO A 93 9.63 -7.12 -22.58
C PRO A 93 10.35 -5.87 -23.13
N GLY A 94 11.59 -6.05 -23.61
CA GLY A 94 12.41 -4.95 -24.14
C GLY A 94 12.75 -3.88 -23.09
N SER A 95 12.90 -4.27 -21.83
CA SER A 95 13.22 -3.37 -20.72
C SER A 95 14.25 -3.98 -19.79
N ARG A 96 15.04 -3.13 -19.12
CA ARG A 96 15.94 -3.53 -18.01
C ARG A 96 15.23 -3.63 -16.65
N TYR A 97 13.91 -3.44 -16.65
CA TYR A 97 13.07 -3.40 -15.46
C TYR A 97 12.05 -4.55 -15.48
N SER A 98 11.70 -5.00 -14.28
CA SER A 98 10.66 -5.99 -14.04
C SER A 98 9.50 -5.36 -13.26
N ILE A 99 8.32 -5.94 -13.40
CA ILE A 99 7.20 -5.74 -12.48
C ILE A 99 7.41 -6.71 -11.32
N ARG A 100 7.27 -6.21 -10.08
CA ARG A 100 7.20 -7.03 -8.89
C ARG A 100 5.83 -6.83 -8.23
N LEU A 101 5.12 -7.93 -8.03
CA LEU A 101 3.89 -8.01 -7.25
C LEU A 101 4.21 -8.61 -5.88
N PHE A 102 3.59 -8.08 -4.84
CA PHE A 102 3.74 -8.54 -3.46
C PHE A 102 2.44 -8.35 -2.68
N PRO A 103 2.24 -9.09 -1.57
CA PRO A 103 0.99 -8.99 -0.81
C PRO A 103 0.69 -7.57 -0.33
N GLY A 104 -0.55 -7.13 -0.52
CA GLY A 104 -1.14 -5.97 0.15
C GLY A 104 -2.06 -6.42 1.28
N SER A 105 -3.15 -5.69 1.52
CA SER A 105 -4.17 -6.10 2.49
C SER A 105 -4.88 -7.41 2.04
N PRO A 106 -4.81 -8.50 2.83
CA PRO A 106 -5.51 -9.75 2.51
C PRO A 106 -7.03 -9.58 2.54
N VAL A 107 -7.58 -8.84 3.52
CA VAL A 107 -9.03 -8.61 3.67
C VAL A 107 -9.62 -7.80 2.51
N LEU A 108 -8.82 -6.94 1.88
CA LEU A 108 -9.27 -6.14 0.73
C LEU A 108 -8.93 -6.78 -0.61
N ASN A 109 -8.42 -8.02 -0.62
CA ASN A 109 -7.95 -8.71 -1.83
C ASN A 109 -6.92 -7.89 -2.60
N GLU A 110 -6.00 -7.25 -1.87
CA GLU A 110 -5.03 -6.34 -2.46
C GLU A 110 -3.70 -7.01 -2.72
N PHE A 111 -3.12 -6.67 -3.88
CA PHE A 111 -1.71 -6.77 -4.16
C PHE A 111 -1.11 -5.39 -4.28
N CYS A 112 0.16 -5.27 -3.96
CA CYS A 112 0.94 -4.10 -4.30
C CYS A 112 1.88 -4.42 -5.45
N MET A 113 2.12 -3.42 -6.28
CA MET A 113 2.99 -3.49 -7.45
C MET A 113 4.06 -2.41 -7.37
N ASP A 114 5.30 -2.76 -7.71
CA ASP A 114 6.35 -1.79 -8.02
C ASP A 114 7.21 -2.19 -9.21
N PHE A 115 8.10 -1.26 -9.62
CA PHE A 115 9.14 -1.54 -10.60
C PHE A 115 10.46 -1.83 -9.90
N VAL A 116 11.17 -2.84 -10.40
CA VAL A 116 12.50 -3.19 -9.92
C VAL A 116 13.49 -3.28 -11.08
N LYS A 117 14.76 -3.01 -10.83
CA LYS A 117 15.84 -3.35 -11.77
C LYS A 117 15.90 -4.86 -11.93
N THR A 118 15.78 -5.38 -13.15
CA THR A 118 15.74 -6.83 -13.39
C THR A 118 16.99 -7.54 -12.87
N ALA A 119 18.16 -6.93 -13.03
CA ALA A 119 19.43 -7.54 -12.63
C ALA A 119 19.64 -7.63 -11.11
N THR A 120 19.04 -6.73 -10.32
CA THR A 120 19.36 -6.59 -8.89
C THR A 120 18.16 -6.72 -7.97
N GLY A 121 16.93 -6.68 -8.50
CA GLY A 121 15.71 -6.60 -7.70
C GLY A 121 15.51 -5.28 -6.97
N GLN A 122 16.39 -4.28 -7.16
CA GLN A 122 16.31 -3.00 -6.48
C GLN A 122 15.07 -2.21 -6.94
N PRO A 123 14.21 -1.74 -6.02
CA PRO A 123 13.04 -0.95 -6.38
C PRO A 123 13.42 0.41 -6.95
N VAL A 124 12.63 0.89 -7.91
CA VAL A 124 12.81 2.17 -8.58
C VAL A 124 11.46 2.85 -8.82
N ASN A 125 11.43 4.18 -8.70
CA ASN A 125 10.23 4.96 -9.01
C ASN A 125 10.18 5.25 -10.50
N SER A 126 8.99 5.06 -11.10
CA SER A 126 8.64 5.47 -12.46
C SER A 126 9.81 5.55 -13.44
N PRO A 127 10.51 4.43 -13.72
CA PRO A 127 11.83 4.44 -14.35
C PRO A 127 11.82 4.87 -15.84
N PHE A 128 10.64 5.06 -16.40
CA PHE A 128 10.38 5.55 -17.75
C PHE A 128 9.00 6.22 -17.77
N LYS A 129 8.65 6.93 -18.84
CA LYS A 129 7.27 7.40 -19.03
C LYS A 129 6.36 6.22 -19.31
N PHE A 130 5.27 6.08 -18.55
CA PHE A 130 4.27 5.04 -18.78
C PHE A 130 2.87 5.47 -18.36
N GLU A 131 1.91 4.64 -18.73
CA GLU A 131 0.58 4.63 -18.15
C GLU A 131 0.24 3.21 -17.71
N LEU A 132 -0.32 3.08 -16.52
CA LEU A 132 -0.81 1.82 -16.00
C LEU A 132 -2.33 1.92 -15.90
N TRP A 133 -3.04 1.00 -16.54
CA TRP A 133 -4.49 1.00 -16.62
C TRP A 133 -5.06 -0.28 -16.02
N SER A 134 -6.10 -0.17 -15.21
CA SER A 134 -7.02 -1.28 -14.94
C SER A 134 -8.04 -1.31 -16.08
N VAL A 135 -8.28 -2.49 -16.67
CA VAL A 135 -9.22 -2.67 -17.78
C VAL A 135 -10.30 -3.72 -17.48
N GLY A 136 -10.49 -4.06 -16.21
CA GLY A 136 -11.49 -5.01 -15.71
C GLY A 136 -10.89 -6.10 -14.83
N ALA A 137 -11.73 -7.04 -14.38
CA ALA A 137 -11.34 -8.20 -13.59
C ALA A 137 -11.65 -9.51 -14.34
N SER A 138 -10.88 -10.57 -14.10
CA SER A 138 -11.10 -11.90 -14.69
C SER A 138 -12.29 -12.66 -14.10
N SER A 139 -12.78 -12.27 -12.92
CA SER A 139 -13.91 -12.91 -12.23
C SER A 139 -14.73 -11.88 -11.45
N GLY A 140 -16.01 -11.72 -11.80
CA GLY A 140 -17.02 -11.02 -11.00
C GLY A 140 -17.05 -9.48 -11.12
N MET A 141 -18.16 -8.96 -11.64
CA MET A 141 -18.78 -7.64 -11.38
C MET A 141 -17.91 -6.36 -11.31
N ASP A 142 -16.66 -6.30 -11.76
CA ASP A 142 -15.97 -5.00 -11.87
C ASP A 142 -16.42 -4.28 -13.15
N ARG A 143 -17.63 -3.71 -13.09
CA ARG A 143 -18.25 -2.87 -14.15
C ARG A 143 -17.60 -1.49 -14.26
N ARG A 144 -16.53 -1.23 -13.50
CA ARG A 144 -15.77 0.01 -13.61
C ARG A 144 -15.00 -0.05 -14.92
N GLY A 145 -15.43 0.76 -15.88
CA GLY A 145 -14.73 0.93 -17.15
C GLY A 145 -13.24 1.24 -16.94
N ALA A 146 -12.45 1.08 -18.00
CA ALA A 146 -11.00 1.20 -17.90
C ALA A 146 -10.56 2.54 -17.25
N PHE A 147 -9.73 2.47 -16.21
CA PHE A 147 -9.24 3.65 -15.50
C PHE A 147 -7.74 3.58 -15.28
N ARG A 148 -7.11 4.76 -15.25
CA ARG A 148 -5.67 4.88 -15.03
C ARG A 148 -5.36 4.75 -13.54
N LEU A 149 -4.45 3.83 -13.21
CA LEU A 149 -3.93 3.64 -11.88
C LEU A 149 -2.93 4.75 -11.53
N ARG A 150 -3.02 5.23 -10.29
CA ARG A 150 -2.07 6.18 -9.69
C ARG A 150 -1.28 5.46 -8.60
N SER A 151 -0.08 5.95 -8.31
CA SER A 151 0.68 5.43 -7.18
C SER A 151 -0.07 5.69 -5.88
N LEU A 152 0.16 4.83 -4.89
CA LEU A 152 -0.43 4.96 -3.56
C LEU A 152 0.00 6.28 -2.91
N GLU A 153 1.24 6.69 -3.13
CA GLU A 153 1.78 7.97 -2.67
C GLU A 153 1.02 9.16 -3.27
N SER A 154 0.77 9.15 -4.58
CA SER A 154 -0.02 10.20 -5.21
C SER A 154 -1.48 10.20 -4.77
N ALA A 155 -2.05 9.04 -4.43
CA ALA A 155 -3.38 8.96 -3.82
C ALA A 155 -3.43 9.62 -2.43
N TRP A 156 -2.30 9.61 -1.70
CA TRP A 156 -2.11 10.35 -0.44
C TRP A 156 -1.57 11.78 -0.60
N GLY A 157 -1.59 12.32 -1.83
CA GLY A 157 -1.25 13.72 -2.10
C GLY A 157 0.25 14.01 -2.25
N TYR A 158 1.12 13.00 -2.24
CA TYR A 158 2.54 13.21 -2.53
C TYR A 158 2.74 13.51 -4.02
N SER A 159 3.48 14.58 -4.30
CA SER A 159 3.93 14.86 -5.66
C SER A 159 5.07 13.90 -6.03
N SER A 160 5.23 13.61 -7.32
CA SER A 160 6.22 12.61 -7.78
C SER A 160 7.66 12.90 -7.32
N ARG A 161 8.03 14.17 -7.15
CA ARG A 161 9.33 14.62 -6.64
C ARG A 161 9.54 14.38 -5.14
N ASP A 162 8.46 14.25 -4.37
CA ASP A 162 8.51 14.06 -2.92
C ASP A 162 8.48 12.57 -2.56
N ILE A 163 8.29 11.69 -3.54
CA ILE A 163 8.33 10.24 -3.35
C ILE A 163 9.78 9.80 -3.23
N LEU A 164 10.15 9.27 -2.07
CA LEU A 164 11.50 8.75 -1.80
C LEU A 164 11.92 7.71 -2.85
N PRO A 165 13.21 7.66 -3.26
CA PRO A 165 13.68 6.70 -4.24
C PRO A 165 13.33 5.25 -3.89
N GLY A 166 12.65 4.55 -4.81
CA GLY A 166 12.22 3.16 -4.65
C GLY A 166 10.94 2.96 -3.81
N ALA A 167 10.37 4.02 -3.24
CA ALA A 167 9.17 3.93 -2.42
C ALA A 167 7.88 3.72 -3.24
N GLU A 168 7.84 4.24 -4.48
CA GLU A 168 6.62 4.26 -5.30
C GLU A 168 6.02 2.86 -5.48
N LYS A 169 4.71 2.78 -5.32
CA LYS A 169 3.95 1.53 -5.47
C LYS A 169 2.51 1.80 -5.90
N PHE A 170 1.88 0.78 -6.46
CA PHE A 170 0.49 0.81 -6.94
C PHE A 170 -0.30 -0.26 -6.22
N VAL A 171 -1.54 0.05 -5.85
CA VAL A 171 -2.46 -0.95 -5.27
C VAL A 171 -3.29 -1.55 -6.40
N LEU A 172 -3.27 -2.87 -6.48
CA LEU A 172 -4.04 -3.69 -7.40
C LEU A 172 -4.93 -4.64 -6.60
N ARG A 173 -5.86 -5.33 -7.27
CA ARG A 173 -6.71 -6.35 -6.65
C ARG A 173 -6.57 -7.69 -7.33
N ASP A 174 -6.90 -8.75 -6.61
CA ASP A 174 -7.00 -10.11 -7.13
C ASP A 174 -7.79 -10.14 -8.45
N GLY A 175 -7.29 -10.88 -9.44
CA GLY A 175 -7.93 -11.01 -10.76
C GLY A 175 -7.95 -9.74 -11.62
N MET A 176 -7.43 -8.61 -11.14
CA MET A 176 -7.40 -7.36 -11.91
C MET A 176 -6.55 -7.53 -13.17
N ILE A 177 -7.10 -7.13 -14.32
CA ILE A 177 -6.40 -7.12 -15.60
C ILE A 177 -5.81 -5.73 -15.79
N CYS A 178 -4.48 -5.68 -15.89
CA CYS A 178 -3.73 -4.46 -16.05
C CYS A 178 -3.12 -4.35 -17.44
N VAL A 179 -3.03 -3.13 -17.96
CA VAL A 179 -2.31 -2.79 -19.19
C VAL A 179 -1.28 -1.70 -18.90
N LEU A 180 -0.01 -2.05 -19.06
CA LEU A 180 1.12 -1.13 -19.01
C LEU A 180 1.45 -0.62 -20.42
N LYS A 181 1.22 0.67 -20.66
CA LYS A 181 1.56 1.37 -21.91
C LYS A 181 2.87 2.12 -21.74
N ARG A 182 3.78 1.97 -22.70
CA ARG A 182 5.09 2.64 -22.73
C ARG A 182 5.31 3.27 -24.12
N PRO A 183 5.80 4.51 -24.22
CA PRO A 183 6.11 5.13 -25.51
C PRO A 183 7.07 4.25 -26.34
N GLY A 184 6.78 4.11 -27.63
CA GLY A 184 7.61 3.33 -28.56
C GLY A 184 7.60 1.80 -28.37
N HIS A 185 6.78 1.27 -27.47
CA HIS A 185 6.72 -0.18 -27.19
C HIS A 185 5.29 -0.71 -27.25
N LYS A 186 5.14 -2.01 -27.56
CA LYS A 186 3.85 -2.69 -27.47
C LYS A 186 3.33 -2.66 -26.01
N PRO A 187 2.02 -2.45 -25.80
CA PRO A 187 1.41 -2.55 -24.48
C PRO A 187 1.62 -3.94 -23.87
N VAL A 188 1.83 -3.99 -22.56
CA VAL A 188 1.99 -5.23 -21.81
C VAL A 188 0.72 -5.45 -21.00
N ARG A 189 0.02 -6.56 -21.26
CA ARG A 189 -1.15 -6.99 -20.49
C ARG A 189 -0.74 -8.06 -19.49
N PHE A 190 -1.24 -7.96 -18.26
CA PHE A 190 -1.06 -8.98 -17.23
C PHE A 190 -2.29 -9.06 -16.33
N THR A 191 -2.48 -10.21 -15.69
CA THR A 191 -3.55 -10.44 -14.71
C THR A 191 -2.92 -10.62 -13.34
N VAL A 192 -3.45 -9.93 -12.33
CA VAL A 192 -3.03 -10.10 -10.94
C VAL A 192 -3.48 -11.49 -10.45
N PRO A 193 -2.62 -12.24 -9.74
CA PRO A 193 -3.01 -13.54 -9.20
C PRO A 193 -4.26 -13.46 -8.32
N THR A 194 -5.10 -14.48 -8.38
CA THR A 194 -6.24 -14.64 -7.47
C THR A 194 -5.85 -15.65 -6.39
N ARG A 195 -6.11 -15.32 -5.12
CA ARG A 195 -5.92 -16.27 -4.01
C ARG A 195 -7.08 -17.25 -3.99
N LEU A 196 -6.79 -18.55 -3.91
CA LEU A 196 -7.82 -19.60 -3.92
C LEU A 196 -8.70 -19.59 -2.67
N ASP A 197 -8.23 -18.98 -1.58
CA ASP A 197 -8.87 -19.10 -0.26
C ASP A 197 -10.04 -18.13 -0.01
N ASN A 198 -10.35 -17.23 -0.95
CA ASN A 198 -11.49 -16.29 -0.82
C ASN A 198 -12.73 -16.70 -1.62
N HIS A 199 -12.78 -17.94 -2.10
CA HIS A 199 -14.01 -18.51 -2.68
C HIS A 199 -14.90 -19.24 -1.66
N ASN A 200 -14.56 -19.22 -0.36
CA ASN A 200 -15.29 -19.94 0.70
C ASN A 200 -15.56 -19.09 1.96
N SER A 201 -16.07 -17.86 1.78
CA SER A 201 -16.81 -17.20 2.87
C SER A 201 -18.15 -16.70 2.32
N ASP A 202 -19.18 -17.43 2.70
CA ASP A 202 -20.60 -17.16 2.56
C ASP A 202 -21.17 -17.21 1.15
N SER A 203 -21.70 -18.38 0.79
CA SER A 203 -22.97 -18.47 0.10
C SER A 203 -23.94 -17.52 0.81
N SER A 204 -24.11 -16.34 0.25
CA SER A 204 -25.03 -15.36 0.79
C SER A 204 -26.42 -15.99 0.77
N ASP A 205 -27.03 -16.08 1.95
CA ASP A 205 -28.45 -16.37 2.16
C ASP A 205 -29.25 -15.18 1.59
N MET A 206 -29.25 -15.06 0.26
CA MET A 206 -29.83 -13.96 -0.50
C MET A 206 -30.72 -14.55 -1.58
N ASP A 207 -31.93 -14.03 -1.68
CA ASP A 207 -32.80 -14.32 -2.80
C ASP A 207 -32.24 -13.64 -4.07
N GLU A 208 -31.90 -14.45 -5.07
CA GLU A 208 -31.45 -13.98 -6.38
C GLU A 208 -32.67 -13.78 -7.30
N LEU A 209 -32.72 -12.64 -7.99
CA LEU A 209 -33.75 -12.33 -8.96
C LEU A 209 -33.19 -12.38 -10.38
N ASP A 210 -33.71 -13.31 -11.18
CA ASP A 210 -33.41 -13.41 -12.60
C ASP A 210 -34.31 -12.49 -13.43
N PHE A 211 -33.68 -11.69 -14.30
CA PHE A 211 -34.38 -10.90 -15.31
C PHE A 211 -34.06 -11.44 -16.71
N PRO A 212 -35.02 -11.41 -17.66
CA PRO A 212 -34.77 -11.83 -19.03
C PRO A 212 -33.70 -10.97 -19.68
N LEU A 213 -32.72 -11.64 -20.31
CA LEU A 213 -31.56 -10.99 -20.93
C LEU A 213 -31.90 -10.24 -22.24
N HIS A 214 -33.09 -10.48 -22.81
CA HIS A 214 -33.55 -9.92 -24.09
C HIS A 214 -35.06 -9.64 -24.00
N ILE A 215 -35.51 -8.53 -24.60
CA ILE A 215 -36.93 -8.16 -24.80
C ILE A 215 -37.24 -8.28 -26.28
#